data_AF-A0A942RHA2-F1
#
_entry.id   AF-A0A942RHA2-F1
#
_cell.length_a   1.000
_cell.length_b   1.000
_cell.length_c   1.000
_cell.angle_alpha   90.00
_cell.angle_beta   90.00
_cell.angle_gamma   90.00
#
_symmetry.space_group_name_H-M   'P 1'
#
loop_
_entity.id
_entity.type
_entity.pdbx_description
1 polymer ?
#
loop_
_entity_poly.entity_id
_entity_poly.type
_entity_poly.pdbx_seq_one_letter_code
_entity_poly.pdbx_strand_id
1 'polypeptide(L)'
;MTLLFCASVYSQISPGELTNAHKKLEGMSNCTKCHVLGDKVENSKCLDCHSEIKNLLAASKGYHSLLEVKKKDCATCHSEHHGREFQIVRFDEKKFDHAKTGFKLTGKHLTTECKNCHQGKNIIDAELKKRKATYLGLQQQCVTCHEDFYRKTLRENCSSCHNTTAFRPALMFEHEKAKFKLVGAHTKVTCEKCHSKEKRNGKPFQHFTGLNFKNCTPCHEDVHKGKFGLACEKCHSITTFKEVKSGMFNHDNTNYPLAGKHKLIECKDCHKQGMKVKLTFGKCIDCHSDYHKGEFVERGALSGERGGNAKVRDCSECHTVRGFSPSMFTLEKHYETKFKLAGSHLAVPCQSCHKKETNWHFRVDGTKCTQCHENVHGKELAEKFLGKNECERCHAGESWKTISFDHAKTDFVLLGKHSVAQCVDCHLSKTKDERGEKDEERGKTKVYVFDSVKQECATCHRDIHFGQFQKEGRTQCEQCHAFENWKPTKFNHSQTNFSLDGAHQKVQCLECHKKNEVNGATYTNYKIADYRCSACHN
;
A
#
# COMPACT_ATOMS: atom_id res chain seq x y z
N MET A 1 60.22 41.51 120.64
CA MET A 1 58.83 40.97 120.55
C MET A 1 57.89 42.17 120.44
N THR A 2 57.07 42.38 119.41
CA THR A 2 56.67 41.52 118.28
C THR A 2 56.10 42.45 117.21
N LEU A 3 56.68 42.46 116.00
CA LEU A 3 56.07 43.08 114.83
C LEU A 3 54.82 42.27 114.46
N LEU A 4 53.62 42.86 114.61
CA LEU A 4 52.41 42.30 114.01
C LEU A 4 52.38 42.69 112.53
N PHE A 5 52.80 41.75 111.69
CA PHE A 5 52.59 41.78 110.24
C PHE A 5 51.11 41.52 109.98
N CYS A 6 50.36 42.55 109.59
CA CYS A 6 48.98 42.41 109.13
C CYS A 6 49.03 41.91 107.68
N ALA A 7 49.03 40.60 107.48
CA ALA A 7 48.87 40.00 106.16
C ALA A 7 47.40 40.12 105.75
N SER A 8 47.12 40.99 104.77
CA SER A 8 45.84 41.01 104.06
C SER A 8 45.66 39.67 103.35
N VAL A 9 44.88 38.76 103.95
CA VAL A 9 44.46 37.52 103.30
C VAL A 9 43.43 37.91 102.26
N TYR A 10 43.86 38.13 101.01
CA TYR A 10 42.94 38.14 99.88
C TYR A 10 42.36 36.73 99.77
N SER A 11 41.11 36.57 100.19
CA SER A 11 40.33 35.36 99.95
C SER A 11 40.25 35.13 98.44
N GLN A 12 41.08 34.21 97.95
CA GLN A 12 41.21 33.79 96.57
C GLN A 12 40.01 32.91 96.14
N ILE A 13 38.78 33.46 96.22
CA ILE A 13 37.54 32.72 95.94
C ILE A 13 37.09 32.91 94.47
N SER A 14 37.73 33.77 93.68
CA SER A 14 37.35 33.94 92.27
C SER A 14 38.16 33.00 91.38
N PRO A 15 37.56 31.96 90.75
CA PRO A 15 38.28 30.99 89.93
C PRO A 15 38.76 31.56 88.58
N GLY A 16 38.51 32.84 88.30
CA GLY A 16 38.69 33.50 87.01
C GLY A 16 37.39 34.13 86.52
N GLU A 17 37.48 35.03 85.53
CA GLU A 17 36.31 35.69 84.94
C GLU A 17 35.45 34.71 84.15
N LEU A 18 34.12 34.88 84.22
CA LEU A 18 33.18 34.12 83.40
C LEU A 18 33.23 34.62 81.95
N THR A 19 33.01 33.71 80.99
CA THR A 19 32.88 34.01 79.57
C THR A 19 31.82 35.08 79.31
N ASN A 20 31.91 35.75 78.17
CA ASN A 20 30.91 36.73 77.75
C ASN A 20 29.46 36.20 77.72
N ALA A 21 29.28 34.89 77.54
CA ALA A 21 27.97 34.24 77.56
C ALA A 21 27.35 34.21 78.96
N HIS A 22 28.18 34.02 80.00
CA HIS A 22 27.75 33.90 81.38
C HIS A 22 28.08 35.11 82.26
N LYS A 23 28.68 36.19 81.73
CA LYS A 23 29.04 37.39 82.50
C LYS A 23 27.93 37.98 83.37
N LYS A 24 26.66 37.81 82.98
CA LYS A 24 25.50 38.27 83.77
C LYS A 24 25.28 37.48 85.06
N LEU A 25 25.94 36.33 85.20
CA LEU A 25 25.91 35.45 86.37
C LEU A 25 27.08 35.70 87.32
N GLU A 26 27.89 36.74 87.08
CA GLU A 26 28.95 37.10 88.02
C GLU A 26 28.41 37.64 89.34
N GLY A 27 29.23 37.56 90.39
CA GLY A 27 28.91 38.01 91.74
C GLY A 27 28.83 36.86 92.74
N MET A 28 29.21 37.14 93.98
CA MET A 28 29.37 36.13 95.05
C MET A 28 28.08 35.37 95.37
N SER A 29 26.90 35.97 95.13
CA SER A 29 25.60 35.34 95.37
C SER A 29 25.17 34.37 94.26
N ASN A 30 25.89 34.33 93.13
CA ASN A 30 25.51 33.54 91.95
C ASN A 30 26.28 32.23 91.81
N CYS A 31 27.28 31.95 92.65
CA CYS A 31 28.10 30.74 92.57
C CYS A 31 27.26 29.44 92.65
N THR A 32 26.23 29.44 93.50
CA THR A 32 25.30 28.31 93.70
C THR A 32 24.33 28.08 92.54
N LYS A 33 24.31 28.96 91.53
CA LYS A 33 23.55 28.74 90.30
C LYS A 33 24.19 27.67 89.42
N CYS A 34 25.49 27.47 89.53
CA CYS A 34 26.24 26.45 88.77
C CYS A 34 26.81 25.35 89.68
N HIS A 35 27.18 25.67 90.92
CA HIS A 35 27.77 24.74 91.88
C HIS A 35 26.77 24.28 92.95
N VAL A 36 26.91 23.03 93.39
CA VAL A 36 26.31 22.56 94.65
C VAL A 36 27.30 22.85 95.78
N LEU A 37 26.81 23.35 96.92
CA LEU A 37 27.67 23.70 98.05
C LEU A 37 28.45 22.46 98.53
N GLY A 38 29.79 22.54 98.49
CA GLY A 38 30.68 21.44 98.88
C GLY A 38 30.97 20.40 97.79
N ASP A 39 30.45 20.59 96.57
CA ASP A 39 30.63 19.66 95.45
C ASP A 39 31.00 20.41 94.15
N LYS A 40 31.32 19.65 93.10
CA LYS A 40 31.57 20.18 91.75
C LYS A 40 30.28 20.68 91.09
N VAL A 41 30.42 21.24 89.90
CA VAL A 41 29.30 21.62 89.02
C VAL A 41 28.48 20.40 88.62
N GLU A 42 27.15 20.54 88.65
CA GLU A 42 26.21 19.47 88.30
C GLU A 42 25.50 19.77 86.96
N ASN A 43 25.33 18.75 86.12
CA ASN A 43 24.68 18.89 84.81
C ASN A 43 23.24 19.44 84.90
N SER A 44 22.50 19.09 85.97
CA SER A 44 21.12 19.56 86.18
C SER A 44 21.04 21.09 86.23
N LYS A 45 21.99 21.75 86.90
CA LYS A 45 22.11 23.21 86.98
C LYS A 45 22.31 23.85 85.61
N CYS A 46 23.12 23.25 84.75
CA CYS A 46 23.29 23.72 83.37
C CYS A 46 21.97 23.62 82.61
N LEU A 47 21.26 22.49 82.74
CA LEU A 47 20.02 22.21 82.01
C LEU A 47 18.82 23.04 82.48
N ASP A 48 18.85 23.58 83.71
CA ASP A 48 17.80 24.47 84.21
C ASP A 48 17.75 25.80 83.44
N CYS A 49 18.91 26.30 82.99
CA CYS A 49 18.98 27.47 82.11
C CYS A 49 19.01 27.08 80.62
N HIS A 50 19.69 25.99 80.27
CA HIS A 50 19.76 25.47 78.89
C HIS A 50 18.60 24.53 78.56
N SER A 51 17.38 25.05 78.69
CA SER A 51 16.14 24.31 78.44
C SER A 51 16.08 23.69 77.03
N GLU A 52 16.71 24.31 76.02
CA GLU A 52 16.80 23.78 74.67
C GLU A 52 17.59 22.46 74.59
N ILE A 53 18.68 22.36 75.35
CA ILE A 53 19.49 21.14 75.43
C ILE A 53 18.75 20.11 76.26
N LYS A 54 18.12 20.52 77.37
CA LYS A 54 17.26 19.66 78.19
C LYS A 54 16.17 18.99 77.35
N ASN A 55 15.50 19.76 76.50
CA ASN A 55 14.45 19.28 75.60
C ASN A 55 15.00 18.32 74.54
N LEU A 56 16.17 18.62 73.95
CA LEU A 56 16.83 17.73 72.99
C LEU A 56 17.27 16.40 73.62
N LEU A 57 17.81 16.43 74.84
CA LEU A 57 18.18 15.24 75.61
C LEU A 57 16.97 14.37 75.95
N ALA A 58 15.85 15.00 76.35
CA ALA A 58 14.59 14.31 76.63
C ALA A 58 14.01 13.68 75.36
N ALA A 59 14.07 14.39 74.23
CA ALA A 59 13.62 13.90 72.93
C ALA A 59 14.60 12.92 72.25
N SER A 60 15.78 12.66 72.85
CA SER A 60 16.87 11.88 72.26
C SER A 60 17.27 12.36 70.85
N LYS A 61 17.37 13.68 70.67
CA LYS A 61 17.70 14.33 69.39
C LYS A 61 18.99 15.14 69.49
N GLY A 62 19.76 15.19 68.40
CA GLY A 62 20.96 15.99 68.29
C GLY A 62 22.18 15.40 69.00
N TYR A 63 23.33 16.05 68.81
CA TYR A 63 24.64 15.54 69.26
C TYR A 63 24.73 15.23 70.76
N HIS A 64 24.18 16.10 71.61
CA HIS A 64 24.23 15.93 73.06
C HIS A 64 23.47 14.69 73.57
N SER A 65 22.52 14.17 72.78
CA SER A 65 21.75 12.98 73.16
C SER A 65 22.51 11.65 72.95
N LEU A 66 23.62 11.67 72.23
CA LEU A 66 24.45 10.49 72.01
C LEU A 66 25.02 9.97 73.32
N LEU A 67 25.08 8.64 73.47
CA LEU A 67 25.59 7.99 74.69
C LEU A 67 27.01 8.45 75.06
N GLU A 68 27.85 8.76 74.07
CA GLU A 68 29.23 9.25 74.26
C GLU A 68 29.31 10.66 74.86
N VAL A 69 28.22 11.44 74.79
CA VAL A 69 28.13 12.83 75.29
C VAL A 69 27.21 12.90 76.50
N LYS A 70 26.01 12.29 76.43
CA LYS A 70 24.95 12.36 77.46
C LYS A 70 25.40 11.91 78.85
N LYS A 71 26.38 10.99 78.92
CA LYS A 71 26.92 10.45 80.18
C LYS A 71 28.09 11.27 80.77
N LYS A 72 28.56 12.29 80.07
CA LYS A 72 29.68 13.14 80.51
C LYS A 72 29.17 14.35 81.29
N ASP A 73 30.01 14.86 82.19
CA ASP A 73 29.76 16.13 82.85
C ASP A 73 29.89 17.27 81.80
N CYS A 74 28.93 18.19 81.77
CA CYS A 74 28.88 19.29 80.81
C CYS A 74 30.17 20.11 80.88
N ALA A 75 30.67 20.36 82.07
CA ALA A 75 31.87 21.16 82.32
C ALA A 75 33.17 20.53 81.79
N THR A 76 33.19 19.22 81.53
CA THR A 76 34.35 18.56 80.90
C THR A 76 34.57 19.04 79.46
N CYS A 77 33.50 19.45 78.77
CA CYS A 77 33.59 20.00 77.41
C CYS A 77 33.30 21.51 77.36
N HIS A 78 32.47 22.00 78.27
CA HIS A 78 32.05 23.40 78.40
C HIS A 78 32.62 24.00 79.68
N SER A 79 33.96 24.07 79.76
CA SER A 79 34.65 24.64 80.91
C SER A 79 34.50 26.16 80.97
N GLU A 80 34.36 26.69 82.17
CA GLU A 80 34.14 28.12 82.45
C GLU A 80 35.29 28.67 83.32
N HIS A 81 35.34 29.98 83.58
CA HIS A 81 36.41 30.69 84.31
C HIS A 81 37.73 30.88 83.55
N HIS A 82 37.70 30.78 82.23
CA HIS A 82 38.90 30.89 81.38
C HIS A 82 39.05 32.29 80.74
N GLY A 83 38.28 33.28 81.20
CA GLY A 83 38.30 34.65 80.69
C GLY A 83 37.18 34.97 79.70
N ARG A 84 36.94 36.27 79.45
CA ARG A 84 35.80 36.80 78.67
C ARG A 84 35.67 36.21 77.26
N GLU A 85 36.81 36.08 76.58
CA GLU A 85 36.89 35.67 75.18
C GLU A 85 37.05 34.16 74.99
N PHE A 86 37.02 33.38 76.08
CA PHE A 86 37.13 31.93 75.98
C PHE A 86 35.95 31.34 75.21
N GLN A 87 36.27 30.45 74.26
CA GLN A 87 35.27 29.76 73.46
C GLN A 87 34.81 28.49 74.17
N ILE A 88 33.75 28.64 74.97
CA ILE A 88 33.15 27.52 75.74
C ILE A 88 32.56 26.42 74.85
N VAL A 89 32.18 26.73 73.60
CA VAL A 89 31.75 25.74 72.61
C VAL A 89 32.85 25.60 71.55
N ARG A 90 33.58 24.48 71.58
CA ARG A 90 34.67 24.19 70.64
C ARG A 90 34.56 22.78 70.10
N PHE A 91 34.57 22.65 68.78
CA PHE A 91 34.71 21.39 68.06
C PHE A 91 35.45 21.62 66.74
N ASP A 92 35.96 20.54 66.14
CA ASP A 92 36.63 20.62 64.83
C ASP A 92 35.58 20.60 63.72
N GLU A 93 35.29 21.78 63.15
CA GLU A 93 34.31 21.93 62.07
C GLU A 93 34.63 21.08 60.82
N LYS A 94 35.92 20.77 60.57
CA LYS A 94 36.33 19.97 59.41
C LYS A 94 36.16 18.47 59.63
N LYS A 95 36.20 18.02 60.89
CA LYS A 95 36.07 16.60 61.25
C LYS A 95 34.70 16.24 61.85
N PHE A 96 33.82 17.22 62.04
CA PHE A 96 32.51 16.99 62.65
C PHE A 96 31.59 16.20 61.72
N ASP A 97 31.22 14.98 62.14
CA ASP A 97 30.29 14.14 61.41
C ASP A 97 28.83 14.53 61.70
N HIS A 98 28.15 15.09 60.69
CA HIS A 98 26.75 15.46 60.80
C HIS A 98 25.80 14.29 61.04
N ALA A 99 26.17 13.05 60.70
CA ALA A 99 25.33 11.88 60.99
C ALA A 99 25.08 11.71 62.49
N LYS A 100 26.00 12.18 63.34
CA LYS A 100 25.89 12.21 64.80
C LYS A 100 24.77 13.11 65.33
N THR A 101 24.25 14.03 64.51
CA THR A 101 23.15 14.93 64.90
C THR A 101 21.77 14.36 64.59
N GLY A 102 21.69 13.22 63.88
CA GLY A 102 20.47 12.69 63.29
C GLY A 102 20.11 13.34 61.95
N PHE A 103 20.84 14.36 61.49
CA PHE A 103 20.68 14.99 60.18
C PHE A 103 21.86 14.63 59.26
N LYS A 104 21.74 13.50 58.57
CA LYS A 104 22.76 13.05 57.62
C LYS A 104 22.74 13.92 56.35
N LEU A 105 23.85 14.59 56.07
CA LEU A 105 24.03 15.35 54.84
C LEU A 105 24.21 14.40 53.64
N THR A 106 23.64 14.76 52.50
CA THR A 106 23.74 14.00 51.24
C THR A 106 23.89 14.93 50.05
N GLY A 107 24.47 14.42 48.96
CA GLY A 107 24.65 15.15 47.72
C GLY A 107 25.48 16.44 47.91
N LYS A 108 25.03 17.55 47.32
CA LYS A 108 25.72 18.85 47.39
C LYS A 108 25.82 19.45 48.80
N HIS A 109 25.02 18.97 49.75
CA HIS A 109 25.10 19.43 51.14
C HIS A 109 26.37 18.97 51.84
N LEU A 110 27.01 17.87 51.40
CA LEU A 110 28.25 17.35 52.00
C LEU A 110 29.44 18.32 51.89
N THR A 111 29.46 19.15 50.85
CA THR A 111 30.55 20.10 50.57
C THR A 111 30.17 21.54 50.93
N THR A 112 29.02 21.76 51.56
CA THR A 112 28.53 23.09 51.90
C THR A 112 29.10 23.53 53.25
N GLU A 113 29.64 24.76 53.32
CA GLU A 113 30.16 25.32 54.57
C GLU A 113 29.06 25.46 55.64
N CYS A 114 29.41 25.20 56.91
CA CYS A 114 28.47 25.22 58.04
C CYS A 114 27.66 26.53 58.13
N LYS A 115 28.32 27.67 57.89
CA LYS A 115 27.72 29.02 57.94
C LYS A 115 26.64 29.28 56.88
N ASN A 116 26.60 28.47 55.81
CA ASN A 116 25.58 28.58 54.77
C ASN A 116 24.28 27.88 55.17
N CYS A 117 24.36 26.89 56.05
CA CYS A 117 23.20 26.17 56.59
C CYS A 117 22.72 26.81 57.90
N HIS A 118 23.64 27.06 58.84
CA HIS A 118 23.35 27.58 60.19
C HIS A 118 23.16 29.11 60.20
N GLN A 119 22.12 29.56 59.49
CA GLN A 119 21.72 30.97 59.43
C GLN A 119 20.40 31.16 60.16
N GLY A 120 20.24 32.26 60.90
CA GLY A 120 19.01 32.56 61.62
C GLY A 120 17.74 32.57 60.75
N LYS A 121 17.87 32.86 59.44
CA LYS A 121 16.73 32.79 58.50
C LYS A 121 16.17 31.37 58.30
N ASN A 122 16.98 30.33 58.51
CA ASN A 122 16.59 28.92 58.34
C ASN A 122 16.07 28.30 59.66
N ILE A 123 16.11 29.05 60.76
CA ILE A 123 15.66 28.60 62.09
C ILE A 123 14.20 29.01 62.28
N ILE A 124 13.35 28.05 62.62
CA ILE A 124 11.92 28.26 62.85
C ILE A 124 11.66 28.76 64.28
N ASP A 125 12.42 28.26 65.26
CA ASP A 125 12.26 28.65 66.66
C ASP A 125 12.65 30.12 66.89
N ALA A 126 11.71 30.89 67.45
CA ALA A 126 11.83 32.34 67.57
C ALA A 126 12.94 32.78 68.54
N GLU A 127 13.22 32.00 69.58
CA GLU A 127 14.24 32.35 70.58
C GLU A 127 15.64 31.92 70.14
N LEU A 128 15.78 30.73 69.55
CA LEU A 128 17.05 30.28 68.97
C LEU A 128 17.49 31.19 67.83
N LYS A 129 16.55 31.70 67.03
CA LYS A 129 16.82 32.63 65.92
C LYS A 129 17.47 33.95 66.36
N LYS A 130 17.23 34.41 67.60
CA LYS A 130 17.83 35.65 68.14
C LYS A 130 19.31 35.49 68.50
N ARG A 131 19.81 34.25 68.60
CA ARG A 131 21.21 33.98 68.96
C ARG A 131 22.11 34.29 67.77
N LYS A 132 23.15 35.11 67.98
CA LYS A 132 24.07 35.56 66.91
C LYS A 132 24.76 34.41 66.17
N ALA A 133 25.08 33.32 66.86
CA ALA A 133 25.62 32.10 66.30
C ALA A 133 25.03 30.89 67.05
N THR A 134 24.33 30.01 66.34
CA THR A 134 23.75 28.80 66.93
C THR A 134 23.77 27.66 65.91
N TYR A 135 24.11 26.47 66.39
CA TYR A 135 24.04 25.22 65.63
C TYR A 135 22.72 24.47 65.86
N LEU A 136 21.79 25.06 66.61
CA LEU A 136 20.49 24.48 66.96
C LEU A 136 19.35 25.08 66.13
N GLY A 137 18.24 24.34 66.03
CA GLY A 137 16.96 24.87 65.51
C GLY A 137 16.72 24.72 64.01
N LEU A 138 17.65 24.11 63.26
CA LEU A 138 17.38 23.68 61.88
C LEU A 138 16.53 22.41 61.87
N GLN A 139 15.66 22.29 60.86
CA GLN A 139 14.89 21.08 60.59
C GLN A 139 15.31 20.44 59.27
N GLN A 140 14.92 19.18 59.03
CA GLN A 140 15.35 18.39 57.86
C GLN A 140 14.49 18.63 56.62
N GLN A 141 13.33 19.26 56.77
CA GLN A 141 12.41 19.54 55.68
C GLN A 141 13.04 20.54 54.70
N CYS A 142 13.06 20.21 53.42
CA CYS A 142 13.73 21.04 52.40
C CYS A 142 13.27 22.50 52.41
N VAL A 143 11.97 22.72 52.67
CA VAL A 143 11.32 24.05 52.64
C VAL A 143 11.78 25.01 53.75
N THR A 144 12.48 24.52 54.78
CA THR A 144 13.03 25.41 55.81
C THR A 144 14.27 26.17 55.33
N CYS A 145 14.93 25.65 54.29
CA CYS A 145 16.13 26.24 53.70
C CYS A 145 15.94 26.62 52.22
N HIS A 146 15.03 25.96 51.51
CA HIS A 146 14.78 26.17 50.09
C HIS A 146 13.38 26.75 49.83
N GLU A 147 13.30 27.73 48.92
CA GLU A 147 12.00 28.25 48.46
C GLU A 147 11.24 27.15 47.71
N ASP A 148 9.97 26.93 48.08
CA ASP A 148 9.09 26.05 47.32
C ASP A 148 8.71 26.69 45.99
N PHE A 149 9.43 26.28 44.94
CA PHE A 149 9.19 26.72 43.57
C PHE A 149 7.77 26.37 43.07
N TYR A 150 7.15 25.34 43.64
CA TYR A 150 5.82 24.86 43.26
C TYR A 150 4.69 25.49 44.08
N ARG A 151 5.00 26.39 45.02
CA ARG A 151 4.02 27.21 45.75
C ARG A 151 2.84 26.41 46.31
N LYS A 152 3.11 25.27 46.93
CA LYS A 152 2.14 24.34 47.53
C LYS A 152 1.16 23.68 46.55
N THR A 153 1.46 23.69 45.25
CA THR A 153 0.65 22.98 44.23
C THR A 153 1.01 21.50 44.12
N LEU A 154 2.17 21.09 44.64
CA LEU A 154 2.62 19.72 44.74
C LEU A 154 2.77 19.31 46.20
N ARG A 155 2.77 18.00 46.47
CA ARG A 155 2.97 17.46 47.82
C ARG A 155 4.33 17.90 48.38
N GLU A 156 4.40 18.06 49.70
CA GLU A 156 5.58 18.57 50.40
C GLU A 156 6.80 17.62 50.38
N ASN A 157 6.63 16.37 49.94
CA ASN A 157 7.73 15.41 49.83
C ASN A 157 8.54 15.61 48.54
N CYS A 158 9.45 16.59 48.53
CA CYS A 158 10.35 16.88 47.40
C CYS A 158 11.17 15.66 46.98
N SER A 159 11.53 14.79 47.93
CA SER A 159 12.34 13.58 47.72
C SER A 159 11.64 12.48 46.93
N SER A 160 10.34 12.64 46.63
CA SER A 160 9.65 11.75 45.69
C SER A 160 10.06 11.98 44.23
N CYS A 161 10.62 13.15 43.92
CA CYS A 161 10.97 13.54 42.55
C CYS A 161 12.44 14.00 42.41
N HIS A 162 12.98 14.63 43.46
CA HIS A 162 14.27 15.31 43.46
C HIS A 162 15.25 14.68 44.45
N ASN A 163 16.52 14.60 44.08
CA ASN A 163 17.57 14.16 44.99
C ASN A 163 18.49 15.33 45.37
N THR A 164 19.36 15.12 46.35
CA THR A 164 20.27 16.13 46.87
C THR A 164 21.55 16.29 46.03
N THR A 165 21.78 15.44 45.03
CA THR A 165 22.91 15.55 44.08
C THR A 165 22.62 16.61 43.01
N ALA A 166 21.41 16.59 42.44
CA ALA A 166 20.91 17.58 41.52
C ALA A 166 19.39 17.72 41.65
N PHE A 167 18.93 18.96 41.90
CA PHE A 167 17.50 19.25 42.03
C PHE A 167 16.79 19.42 40.68
N ARG A 168 17.54 19.55 39.58
CA ARG A 168 16.98 19.61 38.22
C ARG A 168 17.88 18.81 37.27
N PRO A 169 17.31 17.94 36.41
CA PRO A 169 15.89 17.57 36.31
C PRO A 169 15.42 16.65 37.46
N ALA A 170 14.10 16.47 37.59
CA ALA A 170 13.47 15.60 38.59
C ALA A 170 13.65 14.12 38.23
N LEU A 171 14.86 13.58 38.40
CA LEU A 171 15.26 12.26 37.91
C LEU A 171 14.46 11.08 38.50
N MET A 172 13.82 11.26 39.66
CA MET A 172 13.06 10.19 40.31
C MET A 172 11.58 10.20 39.94
N PHE A 173 11.12 11.20 39.17
CA PHE A 173 9.74 11.23 38.69
C PHE A 173 9.57 10.32 37.47
N GLU A 174 8.76 9.27 37.62
CA GLU A 174 8.43 8.34 36.55
C GLU A 174 7.04 8.64 35.95
N HIS A 175 6.98 9.03 34.66
CA HIS A 175 5.71 9.27 33.96
C HIS A 175 4.82 8.03 33.86
N GLU A 176 5.38 6.82 33.94
CA GLU A 176 4.60 5.56 33.92
C GLU A 176 3.64 5.42 35.10
N LYS A 177 3.94 6.08 36.23
CA LYS A 177 3.10 6.13 37.43
C LYS A 177 2.05 7.24 37.37
N ALA A 178 2.13 8.13 36.37
CA ALA A 178 1.17 9.20 36.18
C ALA A 178 -0.12 8.71 35.52
N LYS A 179 -1.20 9.49 35.65
CA LYS A 179 -2.50 9.18 35.02
C LYS A 179 -2.42 9.19 33.49
N PHE A 180 -1.54 10.02 32.92
CA PHE A 180 -1.25 10.06 31.50
C PHE A 180 0.12 9.42 31.25
N LYS A 181 0.13 8.19 30.75
CA LYS A 181 1.35 7.46 30.41
C LYS A 181 1.88 7.92 29.07
N LEU A 182 3.18 8.18 28.97
CA LEU A 182 3.79 8.60 27.72
C LEU A 182 4.01 7.38 26.83
N VAL A 183 3.17 7.22 25.83
CA VAL A 183 3.25 6.11 24.86
C VAL A 183 3.30 6.62 23.42
N GLY A 184 3.90 5.84 22.53
CA GLY A 184 4.04 6.20 21.12
C GLY A 184 4.83 7.50 20.94
N ALA A 185 4.30 8.42 20.13
CA ALA A 185 4.96 9.70 19.83
C ALA A 185 5.11 10.61 21.06
N HIS A 186 4.27 10.46 22.09
CA HIS A 186 4.30 11.30 23.29
C HIS A 186 5.60 11.12 24.11
N THR A 187 6.30 10.00 23.96
CA THR A 187 7.60 9.74 24.63
C THR A 187 8.71 10.73 24.24
N LYS A 188 8.57 11.38 23.08
CA LYS A 188 9.54 12.34 22.53
C LYS A 188 9.14 13.80 22.75
N VAL A 189 8.00 14.05 23.39
CA VAL A 189 7.48 15.40 23.63
C VAL A 189 8.20 16.02 24.82
N THR A 190 8.64 17.28 24.67
CA THR A 190 9.31 18.01 25.77
C THR A 190 8.31 18.40 26.86
N CYS A 191 8.78 18.48 28.10
CA CYS A 191 7.93 18.73 29.27
C CYS A 191 7.09 20.00 29.12
N GLU A 192 7.68 21.09 28.57
CA GLU A 192 6.98 22.37 28.44
C GLU A 192 5.80 22.38 27.46
N LYS A 193 5.70 21.39 26.57
CA LYS A 193 4.56 21.27 25.65
C LYS A 193 3.30 20.76 26.34
N CYS A 194 3.46 20.00 27.42
CA CYS A 194 2.34 19.53 28.24
C CYS A 194 2.18 20.40 29.47
N HIS A 195 3.27 20.68 30.16
CA HIS A 195 3.30 21.54 31.33
C HIS A 195 3.58 22.96 30.88
N SER A 196 2.58 23.85 30.90
CA SER A 196 2.75 25.25 30.49
C SER A 196 3.46 26.09 31.56
N LYS A 197 4.36 26.98 31.10
CA LYS A 197 5.02 27.98 31.94
C LYS A 197 4.18 29.25 31.95
N GLU A 198 3.86 29.74 33.13
CA GLU A 198 3.18 31.01 33.32
C GLU A 198 3.93 31.89 34.33
N LYS A 199 3.57 33.17 34.42
CA LYS A 199 4.05 34.05 35.49
C LYS A 199 2.97 34.18 36.53
N ARG A 200 3.25 33.75 37.77
CA ARG A 200 2.35 33.94 38.91
C ARG A 200 3.00 34.90 39.89
N ASN A 201 2.38 36.07 40.08
CA ASN A 201 2.91 37.17 40.90
C ASN A 201 4.33 37.61 40.46
N GLY A 202 4.54 37.79 39.15
CA GLY A 202 5.83 38.25 38.60
C GLY A 202 6.95 37.21 38.54
N LYS A 203 6.80 36.04 39.17
CA LYS A 203 7.78 34.95 39.16
C LYS A 203 7.36 33.82 38.19
N PRO A 204 8.31 33.11 37.56
CA PRO A 204 8.01 31.92 36.77
C PRO A 204 7.29 30.85 37.60
N PHE A 205 6.31 30.18 36.99
CA PHE A 205 5.57 29.05 37.52
C PHE A 205 5.35 28.04 36.40
N GLN A 206 5.36 26.76 36.74
CA GLN A 206 5.22 25.66 35.79
C GLN A 206 4.08 24.75 36.27
N HIS A 207 3.05 24.61 35.45
CA HIS A 207 1.82 23.91 35.83
C HIS A 207 1.93 22.39 35.60
N PHE A 208 1.99 21.60 36.69
CA PHE A 208 2.18 20.15 36.63
C PHE A 208 0.91 19.30 36.86
N THR A 209 -0.16 19.89 37.41
CA THR A 209 -1.34 19.15 37.89
C THR A 209 -2.62 19.72 37.33
N GLY A 210 -3.62 18.89 37.04
CA GLY A 210 -4.95 19.38 36.59
C GLY A 210 -5.09 19.53 35.08
N LEU A 211 -4.13 18.99 34.31
CA LEU A 211 -4.21 18.90 32.86
C LEU A 211 -5.40 18.05 32.44
N ASN A 212 -6.16 18.51 31.45
CA ASN A 212 -7.22 17.74 30.85
C ASN A 212 -6.63 16.85 29.73
N PHE A 213 -6.70 15.54 29.91
CA PHE A 213 -6.23 14.55 28.95
C PHE A 213 -7.26 13.44 28.70
N LYS A 214 -8.55 13.68 29.03
CA LYS A 214 -9.63 12.69 28.83
C LYS A 214 -9.82 12.30 27.36
N ASN A 215 -9.45 13.20 26.44
CA ASN A 215 -9.42 12.99 25.00
C ASN A 215 -8.26 13.80 24.41
N CYS A 216 -8.08 13.73 23.10
CA CYS A 216 -6.92 14.33 22.43
C CYS A 216 -7.01 15.86 22.26
N THR A 217 -8.23 16.43 22.29
CA THR A 217 -8.47 17.81 21.85
C THR A 217 -7.96 18.94 22.76
N PRO A 218 -7.71 18.74 24.06
CA PRO A 218 -7.02 19.71 24.90
C PRO A 218 -5.61 20.05 24.42
N CYS A 219 -4.97 19.17 23.64
CA CYS A 219 -3.62 19.39 23.13
C CYS A 219 -3.54 19.39 21.59
N HIS A 220 -4.42 18.65 20.92
CA HIS A 220 -4.43 18.52 19.48
C HIS A 220 -5.65 19.19 18.86
N GLU A 221 -5.44 19.99 17.82
CA GLU A 221 -6.53 20.50 17.03
C GLU A 221 -7.21 19.36 16.26
N ASP A 222 -8.54 19.25 16.38
CA ASP A 222 -9.31 18.32 15.55
C ASP A 222 -9.50 18.92 14.15
N VAL A 223 -8.66 18.48 13.22
CA VAL A 223 -8.73 18.84 11.79
C VAL A 223 -10.07 18.47 11.15
N HIS A 224 -10.83 17.56 11.76
CA HIS A 224 -12.14 17.18 11.28
C HIS A 224 -13.23 18.16 11.73
N LYS A 225 -12.98 19.03 12.71
CA LYS A 225 -13.95 20.00 13.26
C LYS A 225 -15.19 19.31 13.88
N GLY A 226 -14.97 18.32 14.73
CA GLY A 226 -15.99 17.60 15.50
C GLY A 226 -16.79 16.58 14.70
N LYS A 227 -16.44 16.33 13.43
CA LYS A 227 -17.26 15.52 12.50
C LYS A 227 -17.32 14.03 12.82
N PHE A 228 -16.34 13.50 13.56
CA PHE A 228 -16.22 12.07 13.89
C PHE A 228 -16.24 11.79 15.40
N GLY A 229 -16.65 12.77 16.20
CA GLY A 229 -16.53 12.70 17.66
C GLY A 229 -15.07 12.86 18.14
N LEU A 230 -14.84 12.55 19.42
CA LEU A 230 -13.56 12.82 20.11
C LEU A 230 -12.70 11.57 20.35
N ALA A 231 -13.15 10.40 19.88
CA ALA A 231 -12.44 9.13 20.02
C ALA A 231 -11.47 8.94 18.84
N CYS A 232 -10.46 9.79 18.75
CA CYS A 232 -9.51 9.84 17.64
C CYS A 232 -8.79 8.49 17.44
N GLU A 233 -8.53 7.76 18.51
CA GLU A 233 -7.89 6.44 18.54
C GLU A 233 -8.68 5.34 17.83
N LYS A 234 -9.97 5.59 17.53
CA LYS A 234 -10.76 4.72 16.66
C LYS A 234 -10.29 4.75 15.22
N CYS A 235 -9.52 5.76 14.81
CA CYS A 235 -9.04 5.88 13.44
C CYS A 235 -7.53 6.13 13.39
N HIS A 236 -6.97 6.87 14.33
CA HIS A 236 -5.57 7.29 14.32
C HIS A 236 -4.71 6.46 15.28
N SER A 237 -3.50 6.09 14.85
CA SER A 237 -2.52 5.48 15.75
C SER A 237 -1.77 6.54 16.56
N ILE A 238 -1.60 6.34 17.87
CA ILE A 238 -0.80 7.22 18.73
C ILE A 238 0.72 7.19 18.45
N THR A 239 1.20 6.28 17.59
CA THR A 239 2.61 6.19 17.19
C THR A 239 2.99 7.21 16.11
N THR A 240 2.14 7.39 15.11
CA THR A 240 2.40 8.27 13.95
C THR A 240 1.33 9.35 13.76
N PHE A 241 0.10 9.09 14.22
CA PHE A 241 -1.15 9.87 14.06
C PHE A 241 -1.57 10.17 12.62
N LYS A 242 -0.62 10.23 11.69
CA LYS A 242 -0.82 10.40 10.25
C LYS A 242 -1.41 9.16 9.59
N GLU A 243 -1.17 7.98 10.14
CA GLU A 243 -1.75 6.74 9.63
C GLU A 243 -3.17 6.56 10.17
N VAL A 244 -4.13 6.53 9.26
CA VAL A 244 -5.50 6.12 9.55
C VAL A 244 -5.57 4.61 9.46
N LYS A 245 -5.98 3.95 10.54
CA LYS A 245 -6.31 2.53 10.57
C LYS A 245 -7.60 2.31 9.79
N SER A 246 -7.48 2.13 8.46
CA SER A 246 -8.61 1.87 7.56
C SER A 246 -9.48 0.67 7.96
N GLY A 247 -8.99 -0.22 8.84
CA GLY A 247 -9.76 -1.36 9.36
C GLY A 247 -10.75 -1.05 10.49
N MET A 248 -10.80 0.19 11.02
CA MET A 248 -11.68 0.50 12.15
C MET A 248 -13.02 1.17 11.75
N PHE A 249 -13.11 1.76 10.54
CA PHE A 249 -14.39 2.16 9.95
C PHE A 249 -14.91 1.04 9.06
N ASN A 250 -15.99 0.38 9.47
CA ASN A 250 -16.56 -0.75 8.73
C ASN A 250 -17.75 -0.30 7.86
N HIS A 251 -17.57 -0.35 6.54
CA HIS A 251 -18.63 -0.08 5.57
C HIS A 251 -19.78 -1.10 5.58
N ASP A 252 -19.57 -2.29 6.14
CA ASP A 252 -20.63 -3.30 6.31
C ASP A 252 -21.77 -2.83 7.23
N ASN A 253 -21.50 -1.81 8.06
CA ASN A 253 -22.49 -1.17 8.92
C ASN A 253 -23.25 -0.02 8.21
N THR A 254 -23.06 0.15 6.91
CA THR A 254 -23.67 1.22 6.11
C THR A 254 -24.55 0.63 5.03
N ASN A 255 -25.34 1.48 4.37
CA ASN A 255 -26.15 1.08 3.20
C ASN A 255 -25.31 0.77 1.95
N TYR A 256 -23.98 0.94 2.01
CA TYR A 256 -23.07 0.55 0.93
C TYR A 256 -21.89 -0.26 1.49
N PRO A 257 -22.11 -1.57 1.75
CA PRO A 257 -21.03 -2.49 2.08
C PRO A 257 -20.05 -2.60 0.91
N LEU A 258 -18.76 -2.37 1.17
CA LEU A 258 -17.74 -2.46 0.13
C LEU A 258 -17.54 -3.93 -0.28
N ALA A 259 -17.68 -4.23 -1.55
CA ALA A 259 -17.50 -5.58 -2.11
C ALA A 259 -16.60 -5.58 -3.35
N GLY A 260 -15.95 -6.71 -3.60
CA GLY A 260 -15.03 -6.87 -4.74
C GLY A 260 -13.89 -5.84 -4.71
N LYS A 261 -13.64 -5.19 -5.85
CA LYS A 261 -12.56 -4.20 -6.00
C LYS A 261 -12.78 -2.93 -5.18
N HIS A 262 -14.01 -2.62 -4.78
CA HIS A 262 -14.30 -1.49 -3.91
C HIS A 262 -13.76 -1.65 -2.47
N LYS A 263 -13.32 -2.85 -2.06
CA LYS A 263 -12.63 -3.03 -0.77
C LYS A 263 -11.22 -2.46 -0.73
N LEU A 264 -10.63 -2.18 -1.90
CA LEU A 264 -9.21 -1.82 -2.05
C LEU A 264 -9.01 -0.34 -2.39
N ILE A 265 -10.09 0.44 -2.54
CA ILE A 265 -10.00 1.85 -2.89
C ILE A 265 -9.85 2.72 -1.64
N GLU A 266 -9.29 3.92 -1.82
CA GLU A 266 -9.14 4.86 -0.71
C GLU A 266 -10.45 5.63 -0.48
N CYS A 267 -10.68 6.07 0.77
CA CYS A 267 -11.89 6.83 1.12
C CYS A 267 -12.11 8.06 0.22
N LYS A 268 -11.01 8.72 -0.20
CA LYS A 268 -11.05 9.94 -1.03
C LYS A 268 -11.54 9.68 -2.45
N ASP A 269 -11.42 8.45 -2.95
CA ASP A 269 -11.81 8.09 -4.31
C ASP A 269 -13.34 8.11 -4.47
N CYS A 270 -14.05 7.77 -3.39
CA CYS A 270 -15.50 7.95 -3.30
C CYS A 270 -15.86 9.34 -2.74
N HIS A 271 -15.32 9.71 -1.57
CA HIS A 271 -15.70 10.92 -0.85
C HIS A 271 -14.95 12.17 -1.30
N LYS A 272 -14.97 12.44 -2.62
CA LYS A 272 -14.24 13.56 -3.25
C LYS A 272 -14.64 14.94 -2.70
N GLN A 273 -15.91 15.10 -2.35
CA GLN A 273 -16.46 16.35 -1.79
C GLN A 273 -16.44 16.37 -0.24
N GLY A 274 -15.78 15.38 0.36
CA GLY A 274 -15.67 15.20 1.81
C GLY A 274 -16.69 14.22 2.38
N MET A 275 -16.34 13.62 3.52
CA MET A 275 -17.06 12.51 4.17
C MET A 275 -18.47 12.84 4.66
N LYS A 276 -18.86 14.13 4.70
CA LYS A 276 -20.21 14.57 5.10
C LYS A 276 -21.19 14.63 3.94
N VAL A 277 -20.72 14.62 2.70
CA VAL A 277 -21.58 14.68 1.54
C VAL A 277 -22.20 13.30 1.36
N LYS A 278 -23.53 13.25 1.31
CA LYS A 278 -24.25 12.02 1.00
C LYS A 278 -23.99 11.68 -0.47
N LEU A 279 -23.35 10.54 -0.72
CA LEU A 279 -23.17 10.02 -2.07
C LEU A 279 -24.47 9.36 -2.54
N THR A 280 -24.72 9.46 -3.84
CA THR A 280 -25.63 8.55 -4.54
C THR A 280 -24.83 7.30 -4.90
N PHE A 281 -25.34 6.11 -4.57
CA PHE A 281 -24.60 4.84 -4.69
C PHE A 281 -25.48 3.66 -5.13
N GLY A 282 -26.66 3.94 -5.69
CA GLY A 282 -27.64 2.92 -6.04
C GLY A 282 -27.40 2.26 -7.40
N LYS A 283 -26.64 2.92 -8.27
CA LYS A 283 -26.33 2.46 -9.63
C LYS A 283 -24.84 2.58 -9.89
N CYS A 284 -24.30 1.67 -10.70
CA CYS A 284 -22.90 1.74 -11.13
C CYS A 284 -22.57 3.09 -11.78
N ILE A 285 -23.52 3.66 -12.53
CA ILE A 285 -23.37 4.94 -13.20
C ILE A 285 -23.34 6.17 -12.28
N ASP A 286 -23.71 6.01 -11.00
CA ASP A 286 -23.60 7.09 -10.02
C ASP A 286 -22.12 7.45 -9.75
N CYS A 287 -21.21 6.49 -10.02
CA CYS A 287 -19.76 6.66 -9.84
C CYS A 287 -18.96 6.42 -11.14
N HIS A 288 -19.40 5.51 -12.00
CA HIS A 288 -18.70 5.12 -13.23
C HIS A 288 -19.35 5.74 -14.47
N SER A 289 -18.54 6.12 -15.46
CA SER A 289 -19.05 6.48 -16.79
C SER A 289 -19.50 5.24 -17.56
N ASP A 290 -20.55 5.36 -18.37
CA ASP A 290 -20.96 4.30 -19.30
C ASP A 290 -19.91 4.10 -20.42
N TYR A 291 -19.15 3.01 -20.32
CA TYR A 291 -18.16 2.62 -21.33
C TYR A 291 -18.80 2.27 -22.69
N HIS A 292 -20.05 1.77 -22.68
CA HIS A 292 -20.76 1.32 -23.87
C HIS A 292 -21.52 2.44 -24.59
N LYS A 293 -21.39 3.70 -24.14
CA LYS A 293 -21.91 4.89 -24.82
C LYS A 293 -23.38 4.77 -25.25
N GLY A 294 -24.23 4.17 -24.42
CA GLY A 294 -25.66 4.04 -24.66
C GLY A 294 -26.09 2.84 -25.51
N GLU A 295 -25.20 1.91 -25.86
CA GLU A 295 -25.58 0.70 -26.63
C GLU A 295 -26.62 -0.18 -25.91
N PHE A 296 -26.69 -0.11 -24.58
CA PHE A 296 -27.62 -0.88 -23.73
C PHE A 296 -28.75 -0.03 -23.12
N VAL A 297 -29.01 1.15 -23.67
CA VAL A 297 -30.20 1.95 -23.32
C VAL A 297 -31.42 1.44 -24.08
N GLU A 298 -32.51 1.20 -23.35
CA GLU A 298 -33.78 0.71 -23.91
C GLU A 298 -34.38 1.76 -24.88
N ARG A 299 -34.84 1.32 -26.05
CA ARG A 299 -35.43 2.20 -27.09
C ARG A 299 -36.77 2.74 -26.59
N GLY A 300 -36.83 4.04 -26.34
CA GLY A 300 -37.97 4.76 -25.75
C GLY A 300 -37.54 5.97 -24.91
N ALA A 301 -36.28 6.02 -24.51
CA ALA A 301 -35.73 7.11 -23.70
C ALA A 301 -34.92 8.18 -24.46
N LEU A 302 -34.94 8.12 -25.80
CA LEU A 302 -34.22 9.06 -26.67
C LEU A 302 -35.15 10.04 -27.40
N SER A 303 -36.47 9.94 -27.20
CA SER A 303 -37.41 11.00 -27.61
C SER A 303 -37.30 12.13 -26.60
N GLY A 304 -36.69 13.24 -27.04
CA GLY A 304 -36.32 14.44 -26.28
C GLY A 304 -37.44 15.19 -25.53
N GLU A 305 -38.25 14.51 -24.75
CA GLU A 305 -39.08 15.12 -23.72
C GLU A 305 -38.24 15.32 -22.46
N ARG A 306 -38.12 16.58 -22.05
CA ARG A 306 -37.45 17.00 -20.81
C ARG A 306 -38.01 16.20 -19.63
N GLY A 307 -37.23 15.24 -19.12
CA GLY A 307 -37.50 14.58 -17.83
C GLY A 307 -37.71 13.07 -17.84
N GLY A 308 -37.61 12.38 -18.97
CA GLY A 308 -37.71 10.92 -19.01
C GLY A 308 -36.38 10.22 -18.67
N ASN A 309 -36.28 9.57 -17.51
CA ASN A 309 -35.14 8.73 -17.12
C ASN A 309 -34.87 7.65 -18.19
N ALA A 310 -33.81 7.81 -18.99
CA ALA A 310 -33.27 6.73 -19.77
C ALA A 310 -32.82 5.60 -18.86
N LYS A 311 -33.62 4.53 -18.84
CA LYS A 311 -33.32 3.33 -18.06
C LYS A 311 -32.20 2.59 -18.80
N VAL A 312 -30.97 3.01 -18.54
CA VAL A 312 -29.77 2.21 -18.81
C VAL A 312 -30.00 0.87 -18.12
N ARG A 313 -29.85 -0.26 -18.83
CA ARG A 313 -29.88 -1.58 -18.20
C ARG A 313 -28.88 -1.63 -17.05
N ASP A 314 -29.22 -2.37 -16.00
CA ASP A 314 -28.36 -2.44 -14.83
C ASP A 314 -27.04 -3.12 -15.23
N CYS A 315 -25.91 -2.41 -15.04
CA CYS A 315 -24.58 -2.95 -15.35
C CYS A 315 -24.32 -4.29 -14.65
N SER A 316 -24.99 -4.51 -13.51
CA SER A 316 -24.96 -5.74 -12.71
C SER A 316 -25.47 -6.98 -13.44
N GLU A 317 -26.22 -6.82 -14.53
CA GLU A 317 -26.68 -7.95 -15.37
C GLU A 317 -25.53 -8.64 -16.10
N CYS A 318 -24.46 -7.88 -16.39
CA CYS A 318 -23.31 -8.34 -17.19
C CYS A 318 -21.98 -8.21 -16.44
N HIS A 319 -21.88 -7.34 -15.44
CA HIS A 319 -20.64 -7.06 -14.72
C HIS A 319 -20.82 -7.29 -13.23
N THR A 320 -19.69 -7.46 -12.53
CA THR A 320 -19.70 -7.63 -11.07
C THR A 320 -18.77 -6.61 -10.42
N VAL A 321 -18.96 -6.40 -9.13
CA VAL A 321 -18.01 -5.62 -8.31
C VAL A 321 -16.59 -6.22 -8.28
N ARG A 322 -16.40 -7.47 -8.74
CA ARG A 322 -15.06 -8.08 -8.91
C ARG A 322 -14.35 -7.58 -10.17
N GLY A 323 -15.09 -7.09 -11.16
CA GLY A 323 -14.55 -6.51 -12.39
C GLY A 323 -15.57 -6.44 -13.52
N PHE A 324 -15.27 -5.56 -14.49
CA PHE A 324 -16.03 -5.41 -15.74
C PHE A 324 -15.60 -6.40 -16.84
N SER A 325 -14.46 -7.07 -16.69
CA SER A 325 -13.97 -8.07 -17.64
C SER A 325 -13.47 -9.33 -16.90
N PRO A 326 -13.85 -10.53 -17.35
CA PRO A 326 -14.82 -10.81 -18.43
C PRO A 326 -16.26 -10.46 -18.03
N SER A 327 -17.16 -10.33 -19.00
CA SER A 327 -18.59 -10.16 -18.71
C SER A 327 -19.23 -11.51 -18.33
N MET A 328 -20.36 -11.45 -17.61
CA MET A 328 -21.25 -12.58 -17.32
C MET A 328 -22.24 -12.89 -18.45
N PHE A 329 -22.06 -12.30 -19.62
CA PHE A 329 -22.90 -12.58 -20.79
C PHE A 329 -22.48 -13.92 -21.41
N THR A 330 -23.36 -14.92 -21.29
CA THR A 330 -23.07 -16.30 -21.70
C THR A 330 -23.48 -16.60 -23.14
N LEU A 331 -23.08 -17.75 -23.67
CA LEU A 331 -23.50 -18.21 -25.00
C LEU A 331 -25.01 -18.44 -25.07
N GLU A 332 -25.65 -18.90 -23.99
CA GLU A 332 -27.09 -19.09 -23.90
C GLU A 332 -27.82 -17.74 -24.05
N LYS A 333 -27.37 -16.71 -23.34
CA LYS A 333 -27.89 -15.34 -23.50
C LYS A 333 -27.65 -14.80 -24.91
N HIS A 334 -26.51 -15.15 -25.54
CA HIS A 334 -26.27 -14.78 -26.93
C HIS A 334 -27.26 -15.46 -27.88
N TYR A 335 -27.64 -16.71 -27.62
CA TYR A 335 -28.60 -17.46 -28.43
C TYR A 335 -30.03 -16.89 -28.39
N GLU A 336 -30.37 -16.12 -27.34
CA GLU A 336 -31.63 -15.38 -27.23
C GLU A 336 -31.67 -14.13 -28.13
N THR A 337 -30.53 -13.70 -28.67
CA THR A 337 -30.47 -12.52 -29.54
C THR A 337 -30.90 -12.83 -30.98
N LYS A 338 -31.00 -11.79 -31.81
CA LYS A 338 -31.31 -11.93 -33.24
C LYS A 338 -30.20 -12.64 -34.03
N PHE A 339 -28.96 -12.59 -33.56
CA PHE A 339 -27.82 -13.24 -34.20
C PHE A 339 -27.45 -14.50 -33.40
N LYS A 340 -27.99 -15.65 -33.81
CA LYS A 340 -27.69 -16.92 -33.14
C LYS A 340 -26.37 -17.47 -33.66
N LEU A 341 -25.39 -17.64 -32.78
CA LEU A 341 -24.13 -18.29 -33.12
C LEU A 341 -24.41 -19.76 -33.44
N ALA A 342 -24.02 -20.20 -34.63
CA ALA A 342 -24.17 -21.58 -35.10
C ALA A 342 -22.95 -21.99 -35.92
N GLY A 343 -22.72 -23.31 -36.00
CA GLY A 343 -21.59 -23.86 -36.74
C GLY A 343 -20.24 -23.32 -36.27
N SER A 344 -19.39 -22.95 -37.23
CA SER A 344 -18.04 -22.46 -36.94
C SER A 344 -18.03 -21.14 -36.14
N HIS A 345 -19.12 -20.35 -36.17
CA HIS A 345 -19.20 -19.08 -35.42
C HIS A 345 -19.22 -19.27 -33.90
N LEU A 346 -19.59 -20.46 -33.39
CA LEU A 346 -19.55 -20.76 -31.95
C LEU A 346 -18.11 -20.76 -31.40
N ALA A 347 -17.12 -21.07 -32.25
CA ALA A 347 -15.71 -21.08 -31.88
C ALA A 347 -15.01 -19.73 -32.11
N VAL A 348 -15.73 -18.70 -32.58
CA VAL A 348 -15.15 -17.38 -32.85
C VAL A 348 -15.08 -16.58 -31.55
N PRO A 349 -13.90 -16.02 -31.19
CA PRO A 349 -13.79 -15.16 -30.02
C PRO A 349 -14.71 -13.94 -30.13
N CYS A 350 -15.39 -13.56 -29.04
CA CYS A 350 -16.35 -12.44 -29.04
C CYS A 350 -15.75 -11.14 -29.58
N GLN A 351 -14.45 -10.89 -29.33
CA GLN A 351 -13.75 -9.70 -29.80
C GLN A 351 -13.69 -9.60 -31.33
N SER A 352 -13.68 -10.72 -32.07
CA SER A 352 -13.63 -10.70 -33.52
C SER A 352 -14.89 -10.11 -34.15
N CYS A 353 -16.01 -10.14 -33.42
CA CYS A 353 -17.28 -9.53 -33.84
C CYS A 353 -17.52 -8.18 -33.13
N HIS A 354 -17.28 -8.14 -31.82
CA HIS A 354 -17.68 -7.02 -30.97
C HIS A 354 -16.57 -6.03 -30.67
N LYS A 355 -15.31 -6.25 -31.06
CA LYS A 355 -14.24 -5.29 -30.80
C LYS A 355 -13.73 -4.71 -32.11
N LYS A 356 -13.96 -3.42 -32.32
CA LYS A 356 -13.36 -2.66 -33.43
C LYS A 356 -12.25 -1.79 -32.87
N GLU A 357 -11.04 -1.99 -33.37
CA GLU A 357 -9.82 -1.35 -32.86
C GLU A 357 -9.64 -1.58 -31.34
N THR A 358 -9.95 -0.56 -30.55
CA THR A 358 -9.80 -0.56 -29.09
C THR A 358 -11.13 -0.61 -28.34
N ASN A 359 -12.27 -0.39 -29.01
CA ASN A 359 -13.57 -0.25 -28.37
C ASN A 359 -14.47 -1.46 -28.62
N TRP A 360 -15.26 -1.81 -27.60
CA TRP A 360 -16.31 -2.81 -27.72
C TRP A 360 -17.61 -2.19 -28.22
N HIS A 361 -18.23 -2.85 -29.19
CA HIS A 361 -19.49 -2.55 -29.85
C HIS A 361 -20.36 -3.80 -29.92
N PHE A 362 -21.48 -3.79 -29.20
CA PHE A 362 -22.37 -4.95 -29.10
C PHE A 362 -23.59 -4.88 -30.01
N ARG A 363 -23.86 -3.72 -30.61
CA ARG A 363 -24.88 -3.57 -31.65
C ARG A 363 -24.30 -3.95 -33.00
N VAL A 364 -24.87 -4.99 -33.61
CA VAL A 364 -24.54 -5.42 -34.97
C VAL A 364 -25.71 -5.05 -35.89
N ASP A 365 -25.42 -4.34 -36.99
CA ASP A 365 -26.43 -3.73 -37.88
C ASP A 365 -27.16 -4.73 -38.78
N GLY A 366 -26.82 -6.02 -38.73
CA GLY A 366 -27.59 -7.09 -39.34
C GLY A 366 -26.94 -8.45 -39.19
N THR A 367 -27.52 -9.45 -39.86
CA THR A 367 -27.12 -10.86 -39.78
C THR A 367 -26.64 -11.42 -41.12
N LYS A 368 -26.36 -10.58 -42.11
CA LYS A 368 -25.97 -11.03 -43.45
C LYS A 368 -24.48 -11.34 -43.49
N CYS A 369 -24.10 -12.43 -44.16
CA CYS A 369 -22.71 -12.82 -44.34
C CYS A 369 -21.82 -11.66 -44.81
N THR A 370 -22.30 -10.86 -45.77
CA THR A 370 -21.53 -9.76 -46.37
C THR A 370 -21.30 -8.55 -45.47
N GLN A 371 -21.92 -8.49 -44.29
CA GLN A 371 -21.64 -7.45 -43.30
C GLN A 371 -20.33 -7.71 -42.55
N CYS A 372 -19.82 -8.94 -42.60
CA CYS A 372 -18.57 -9.34 -41.95
C CYS A 372 -17.57 -9.97 -42.93
N HIS A 373 -18.04 -10.65 -43.98
CA HIS A 373 -17.21 -11.35 -44.96
C HIS A 373 -17.27 -10.68 -46.32
N GLU A 374 -16.12 -10.49 -46.95
CA GLU A 374 -16.07 -10.01 -48.34
C GLU A 374 -16.42 -11.13 -49.31
N ASN A 375 -17.19 -10.81 -50.35
CA ASN A 375 -17.43 -11.77 -51.42
C ASN A 375 -16.21 -11.79 -52.37
N VAL A 376 -15.55 -12.95 -52.44
CA VAL A 376 -14.35 -13.18 -53.26
C VAL A 376 -14.65 -13.82 -54.63
N HIS A 377 -15.91 -14.09 -54.96
CA HIS A 377 -16.29 -14.91 -56.13
C HIS A 377 -16.52 -14.11 -57.43
N GLY A 378 -16.15 -12.82 -57.47
CA GLY A 378 -16.36 -11.97 -58.65
C GLY A 378 -17.83 -11.65 -58.95
N LYS A 379 -18.09 -10.99 -60.08
CA LYS A 379 -19.43 -10.48 -60.44
C LYS A 379 -20.30 -11.51 -61.15
N GLU A 380 -19.74 -12.32 -62.05
CA GLU A 380 -20.54 -13.24 -62.85
C GLU A 380 -21.25 -14.29 -61.98
N LEU A 381 -20.52 -14.95 -61.07
CA LEU A 381 -21.13 -15.89 -60.14
C LEU A 381 -22.13 -15.20 -59.20
N ALA A 382 -21.79 -13.99 -58.73
CA ALA A 382 -22.65 -13.18 -57.86
C ALA A 382 -24.02 -12.89 -58.51
N GLU A 383 -24.01 -12.37 -59.74
CA GLU A 383 -25.20 -11.91 -60.44
C GLU A 383 -26.05 -13.05 -60.98
N LYS A 384 -25.42 -14.11 -61.52
CA LYS A 384 -26.15 -15.21 -62.18
C LYS A 384 -26.61 -16.32 -61.23
N PHE A 385 -25.82 -16.64 -60.20
CA PHE A 385 -26.03 -17.87 -59.42
C PHE A 385 -26.17 -17.67 -57.90
N LEU A 386 -25.55 -16.64 -57.33
CA LEU A 386 -25.56 -16.32 -55.88
C LEU A 386 -26.71 -15.37 -55.47
N GLY A 387 -27.40 -14.74 -56.42
CA GLY A 387 -28.46 -13.77 -56.13
C GLY A 387 -27.94 -12.55 -55.35
N LYS A 388 -28.65 -12.11 -54.30
CA LYS A 388 -28.24 -10.98 -53.45
C LYS A 388 -27.14 -11.34 -52.42
N ASN A 389 -26.11 -12.08 -52.85
CA ASN A 389 -25.07 -12.67 -51.99
C ASN A 389 -25.62 -13.61 -50.90
N GLU A 390 -26.53 -14.51 -51.29
CA GLU A 390 -27.05 -15.57 -50.42
C GLU A 390 -26.02 -16.71 -50.38
N CYS A 391 -24.94 -16.50 -49.63
CA CYS A 391 -23.80 -17.42 -49.55
C CYS A 391 -24.20 -18.84 -49.13
N GLU A 392 -25.28 -18.96 -48.35
CA GLU A 392 -25.85 -20.21 -47.83
C GLU A 392 -26.38 -21.14 -48.93
N ARG A 393 -26.54 -20.64 -50.16
CA ARG A 393 -26.91 -21.46 -51.33
C ARG A 393 -25.80 -22.43 -51.75
N CYS A 394 -24.55 -22.09 -51.43
CA CYS A 394 -23.37 -22.87 -51.83
C CYS A 394 -22.51 -23.27 -50.63
N HIS A 395 -22.41 -22.42 -49.60
CA HIS A 395 -21.59 -22.66 -48.41
C HIS A 395 -22.44 -23.04 -47.20
N ALA A 396 -21.96 -23.99 -46.40
CA ALA A 396 -22.53 -24.27 -45.09
C ALA A 396 -21.81 -23.46 -44.01
N GLY A 397 -22.55 -22.75 -43.14
CA GLY A 397 -21.96 -22.00 -42.01
C GLY A 397 -21.24 -22.89 -40.97
N GLU A 398 -21.53 -24.19 -40.96
CA GLU A 398 -20.84 -25.19 -40.13
C GLU A 398 -19.48 -25.56 -40.71
N SER A 399 -19.38 -25.65 -42.04
CA SER A 399 -18.17 -26.04 -42.76
C SER A 399 -18.07 -25.24 -44.07
N TRP A 400 -17.49 -24.05 -43.98
CA TRP A 400 -17.43 -23.11 -45.12
C TRP A 400 -16.69 -23.66 -46.35
N LYS A 401 -15.73 -24.57 -46.11
CA LYS A 401 -14.97 -25.26 -47.16
C LYS A 401 -15.79 -26.30 -47.91
N THR A 402 -16.92 -26.74 -47.35
CA THR A 402 -17.84 -27.65 -48.02
C THR A 402 -18.72 -26.82 -48.93
N ILE A 403 -18.46 -26.93 -50.23
CA ILE A 403 -19.16 -26.18 -51.27
C ILE A 403 -20.08 -27.14 -52.01
N SER A 404 -21.35 -26.77 -52.13
CA SER A 404 -22.32 -27.49 -52.95
C SER A 404 -22.72 -26.61 -54.12
N PHE A 405 -22.20 -26.91 -55.31
CA PHE A 405 -22.61 -26.25 -56.55
C PHE A 405 -22.77 -27.28 -57.67
N ASP A 406 -23.92 -27.23 -58.34
CA ASP A 406 -24.29 -28.15 -59.40
C ASP A 406 -23.90 -27.59 -60.77
N HIS A 407 -22.87 -28.16 -61.39
CA HIS A 407 -22.40 -27.75 -62.72
C HIS A 407 -23.36 -28.11 -63.85
N ALA A 408 -24.34 -28.99 -63.62
CA ALA A 408 -25.40 -29.26 -64.60
C ALA A 408 -26.29 -28.03 -64.88
N LYS A 409 -26.20 -26.99 -64.03
CA LYS A 409 -26.88 -25.70 -64.20
C LYS A 409 -26.10 -24.71 -65.06
N THR A 410 -24.90 -25.07 -65.49
CA THR A 410 -24.05 -24.25 -66.35
C THR A 410 -23.89 -24.91 -67.70
N ASP A 411 -23.38 -24.17 -68.69
CA ASP A 411 -23.12 -24.75 -70.01
C ASP A 411 -21.99 -25.79 -69.97
N PHE A 412 -21.13 -25.78 -68.93
CA PHE A 412 -20.01 -26.71 -68.76
C PHE A 412 -20.35 -27.82 -67.76
N VAL A 413 -20.94 -28.91 -68.24
CA VAL A 413 -21.23 -30.09 -67.42
C VAL A 413 -19.93 -30.88 -67.15
N LEU A 414 -19.63 -31.14 -65.87
CA LEU A 414 -18.43 -31.90 -65.49
C LEU A 414 -18.64 -33.40 -65.74
N LEU A 415 -17.89 -33.96 -66.71
CA LEU A 415 -17.97 -35.37 -67.10
C LEU A 415 -16.70 -36.14 -66.68
N GLY A 416 -16.89 -37.42 -66.35
CA GLY A 416 -15.82 -38.34 -65.97
C GLY A 416 -14.94 -37.80 -64.84
N LYS A 417 -13.62 -37.77 -65.05
CA LYS A 417 -12.67 -37.30 -64.03
C LYS A 417 -12.84 -35.83 -63.63
N HIS A 418 -13.50 -35.01 -64.45
CA HIS A 418 -13.79 -33.62 -64.09
C HIS A 418 -14.85 -33.50 -63.00
N SER A 419 -15.70 -34.52 -62.80
CA SER A 419 -16.75 -34.51 -61.75
C SER A 419 -16.21 -34.44 -60.32
N VAL A 420 -14.94 -34.82 -60.12
CA VAL A 420 -14.24 -34.76 -58.83
C VAL A 420 -13.13 -33.71 -58.81
N ALA A 421 -13.00 -32.90 -59.87
CA ALA A 421 -12.05 -31.81 -59.91
C ALA A 421 -12.41 -30.74 -58.86
N GLN A 422 -11.40 -30.10 -58.28
CA GLN A 422 -11.65 -28.99 -57.36
C GLN A 422 -12.01 -27.76 -58.18
N CYS A 423 -12.89 -26.89 -57.67
CA CYS A 423 -13.30 -25.67 -58.38
C CYS A 423 -12.10 -24.80 -58.79
N VAL A 424 -11.06 -24.78 -57.93
CA VAL A 424 -9.83 -24.02 -58.16
C VAL A 424 -8.97 -24.56 -59.30
N ASP A 425 -9.16 -25.81 -59.74
CA ASP A 425 -8.41 -26.37 -60.87
C ASP A 425 -8.89 -25.74 -62.20
N CYS A 426 -10.14 -25.29 -62.25
CA CYS A 426 -10.75 -24.65 -63.43
C CYS A 426 -10.86 -23.12 -63.29
N HIS A 427 -11.15 -22.60 -62.09
CA HIS A 427 -11.41 -21.17 -61.82
C HIS A 427 -10.19 -20.40 -61.27
N LEU A 428 -8.97 -20.85 -61.55
CA LEU A 428 -7.76 -20.12 -61.19
C LEU A 428 -7.42 -19.07 -62.24
N SER A 429 -7.35 -17.80 -61.84
CA SER A 429 -6.72 -16.78 -62.68
C SER A 429 -5.22 -16.76 -62.45
N LYS A 430 -4.45 -17.11 -63.49
CA LYS A 430 -3.06 -16.66 -63.57
C LYS A 430 -3.15 -15.17 -63.91
N THR A 431 -2.78 -14.30 -62.99
CA THR A 431 -2.58 -12.88 -63.32
C THR A 431 -1.61 -12.80 -64.50
N LYS A 432 -2.15 -12.50 -65.69
CA LYS A 432 -1.37 -11.93 -66.78
C LYS A 432 -1.16 -10.48 -66.37
N ASP A 433 0.04 -10.13 -65.91
CA ASP A 433 0.51 -8.79 -66.24
C ASP A 433 0.72 -8.77 -67.75
N GLU A 434 0.17 -7.77 -68.43
CA GLU A 434 0.39 -7.52 -69.87
C GLU A 434 1.84 -7.10 -70.18
N ARG A 435 2.75 -7.22 -69.21
CA ARG A 435 4.19 -7.16 -69.38
C ARG A 435 4.76 -8.39 -68.71
N GLY A 436 5.21 -9.35 -69.52
CA GLY A 436 5.76 -10.61 -69.03
C GLY A 436 7.07 -10.43 -68.27
N GLU A 437 7.00 -10.01 -67.01
CA GLU A 437 8.11 -10.09 -66.07
C GLU A 437 7.76 -10.99 -64.89
N LYS A 438 8.71 -11.87 -64.57
CA LYS A 438 8.68 -12.72 -63.40
C LYS A 438 8.91 -11.85 -62.17
N ASP A 439 7.84 -11.35 -61.58
CA ASP A 439 7.96 -10.74 -60.26
C ASP A 439 8.09 -11.86 -59.21
N GLU A 440 9.33 -12.12 -58.78
CA GLU A 440 9.69 -13.12 -57.76
C GLU A 440 9.65 -12.55 -56.33
N GLU A 441 9.32 -11.25 -56.13
CA GLU A 441 9.50 -10.60 -54.83
C GLU A 441 8.24 -9.99 -54.19
N ARG A 442 7.04 -10.28 -54.71
CA ARG A 442 5.77 -10.06 -53.98
C ARG A 442 4.91 -11.29 -54.05
N GLY A 443 4.64 -11.89 -52.88
CA GLY A 443 3.79 -13.07 -52.71
C GLY A 443 2.47 -12.92 -53.46
N LYS A 444 2.37 -13.56 -54.62
CA LYS A 444 1.20 -13.49 -55.50
C LYS A 444 0.02 -14.16 -54.81
N THR A 445 -0.93 -13.35 -54.34
CA THR A 445 -2.25 -13.84 -53.92
C THR A 445 -2.89 -14.52 -55.13
N LYS A 446 -3.12 -15.84 -55.05
CA LYS A 446 -3.89 -16.55 -56.07
C LYS A 446 -5.28 -15.92 -56.13
N VAL A 447 -5.63 -15.31 -57.25
CA VAL A 447 -6.96 -14.74 -57.48
C VAL A 447 -7.81 -15.79 -58.18
N TYR A 448 -8.91 -16.18 -57.55
CA TYR A 448 -9.89 -17.08 -58.16
C TYR A 448 -10.89 -16.26 -58.94
N VAL A 449 -11.14 -16.65 -60.18
CA VAL A 449 -12.09 -15.98 -61.07
C VAL A 449 -13.13 -17.01 -61.47
N PHE A 450 -14.31 -16.87 -60.88
CA PHE A 450 -15.49 -17.70 -61.15
C PHE A 450 -16.28 -17.15 -62.34
N ASP A 451 -15.56 -16.84 -63.42
CA ASP A 451 -16.14 -16.49 -64.71
C ASP A 451 -16.29 -17.76 -65.58
N SER A 452 -17.14 -17.67 -66.59
CA SER A 452 -17.37 -18.75 -67.55
C SER A 452 -16.08 -19.14 -68.27
N VAL A 453 -15.68 -20.42 -68.13
CA VAL A 453 -14.52 -20.98 -68.85
C VAL A 453 -14.92 -21.52 -70.20
N LYS A 454 -14.00 -21.43 -71.17
CA LYS A 454 -14.22 -21.98 -72.51
C LYS A 454 -14.22 -23.51 -72.48
N GLN A 455 -15.13 -24.13 -73.22
CA GLN A 455 -15.35 -25.59 -73.24
C GLN A 455 -14.33 -26.36 -74.08
N GLU A 456 -13.53 -25.69 -74.90
CA GLU A 456 -12.54 -26.39 -75.71
C GLU A 456 -11.45 -27.02 -74.83
N CYS A 457 -11.21 -28.32 -74.99
CA CYS A 457 -10.20 -29.09 -74.25
C CYS A 457 -8.82 -28.40 -74.24
N ALA A 458 -8.44 -27.80 -75.37
CA ALA A 458 -7.17 -27.12 -75.58
C ALA A 458 -6.98 -25.86 -74.71
N THR A 459 -8.05 -25.32 -74.12
CA THR A 459 -8.00 -24.18 -73.19
C THR A 459 -7.24 -24.55 -71.92
N CYS A 460 -7.36 -25.80 -71.47
CA CYS A 460 -6.77 -26.27 -70.22
C CYS A 460 -5.71 -27.36 -70.43
N HIS A 461 -5.90 -28.21 -71.44
CA HIS A 461 -5.03 -29.33 -71.74
C HIS A 461 -4.17 -29.04 -72.96
N ARG A 462 -2.86 -29.24 -72.84
CA ARG A 462 -1.96 -29.17 -73.99
C ARG A 462 -2.27 -30.30 -74.96
N ASP A 463 -2.43 -29.98 -76.25
CA ASP A 463 -2.52 -30.98 -77.29
C ASP A 463 -1.15 -31.67 -77.49
N ILE A 464 -1.07 -32.95 -77.10
CA ILE A 464 0.12 -33.78 -77.27
C ILE A 464 0.26 -34.35 -78.69
N HIS A 465 -0.75 -34.15 -79.55
CA HIS A 465 -0.72 -34.57 -80.94
C HIS A 465 -0.15 -33.49 -81.86
N PHE A 466 0.23 -32.33 -81.31
CA PHE A 466 0.86 -31.23 -82.05
C PHE A 466 0.03 -30.80 -83.28
N GLY A 467 -1.29 -30.71 -83.12
CA GLY A 467 -2.18 -30.21 -84.17
C GLY A 467 -2.46 -31.20 -85.31
N GLN A 468 -1.94 -32.44 -85.26
CA GLN A 468 -2.18 -33.44 -86.31
C GLN A 468 -3.66 -33.69 -86.59
N PHE A 469 -4.54 -33.54 -85.59
CA PHE A 469 -5.98 -33.75 -85.70
C PHE A 469 -6.80 -32.46 -85.72
N GLN A 470 -6.15 -31.30 -85.88
CA GLN A 470 -6.81 -30.01 -85.93
C GLN A 470 -7.58 -29.84 -87.25
N LYS A 471 -8.83 -29.37 -87.16
CA LYS A 471 -9.65 -28.93 -88.29
C LYS A 471 -10.16 -27.53 -87.98
N GLU A 472 -9.99 -26.58 -88.92
CA GLU A 472 -10.42 -25.18 -88.76
C GLU A 472 -9.93 -24.54 -87.43
N GLY A 473 -8.72 -24.87 -87.01
CA GLY A 473 -8.13 -24.34 -85.78
C GLY A 473 -8.57 -25.04 -84.48
N ARG A 474 -9.43 -26.07 -84.52
CA ARG A 474 -9.91 -26.81 -83.34
C ARG A 474 -9.65 -28.32 -83.42
N THR A 475 -9.36 -28.94 -82.28
CA THR A 475 -9.21 -30.40 -82.15
C THR A 475 -10.35 -30.95 -81.30
N GLN A 476 -11.18 -31.83 -81.86
CA GLN A 476 -12.30 -32.48 -81.15
C GLN A 476 -11.81 -33.74 -80.45
N CYS A 477 -11.12 -33.57 -79.33
CA CYS A 477 -10.48 -34.66 -78.56
C CYS A 477 -11.48 -35.78 -78.19
N GLU A 478 -12.71 -35.41 -77.88
CA GLU A 478 -13.81 -36.25 -77.44
C GLU A 478 -14.33 -37.23 -78.51
N GLN A 479 -13.96 -37.05 -79.78
CA GLN A 479 -14.22 -38.02 -80.84
C GLN A 479 -13.41 -39.31 -80.63
N CYS A 480 -12.22 -39.20 -80.06
CA CYS A 480 -11.31 -40.32 -79.85
C CYS A 480 -11.21 -40.70 -78.36
N HIS A 481 -11.11 -39.72 -77.47
CA HIS A 481 -10.85 -39.92 -76.05
C HIS A 481 -12.14 -40.00 -75.22
N ALA A 482 -12.16 -40.89 -74.22
CA ALA A 482 -13.21 -40.97 -73.22
C ALA A 482 -12.89 -40.13 -71.97
N PHE A 483 -13.92 -39.56 -71.33
CA PHE A 483 -13.76 -38.67 -70.16
C PHE A 483 -13.32 -39.37 -68.87
N GLU A 484 -13.50 -40.69 -68.76
CA GLU A 484 -13.20 -41.45 -67.53
C GLU A 484 -11.71 -41.73 -67.32
N ASN A 485 -10.97 -41.96 -68.40
CA ASN A 485 -9.57 -42.39 -68.33
C ASN A 485 -8.67 -41.77 -69.41
N TRP A 486 -9.22 -40.86 -70.22
CA TRP A 486 -8.54 -40.20 -71.35
C TRP A 486 -7.89 -41.17 -72.35
N LYS A 487 -8.29 -42.44 -72.35
CA LYS A 487 -7.81 -43.40 -73.36
C LYS A 487 -8.57 -43.17 -74.67
N PRO A 488 -7.93 -43.35 -75.84
CA PRO A 488 -8.57 -43.18 -77.14
C PRO A 488 -9.49 -44.36 -77.49
N THR A 489 -10.40 -44.74 -76.60
CA THR A 489 -11.25 -45.93 -76.76
C THR A 489 -12.32 -45.78 -77.82
N LYS A 490 -12.61 -44.55 -78.28
CA LYS A 490 -13.56 -44.29 -79.35
C LYS A 490 -12.89 -44.30 -80.73
N PHE A 491 -11.57 -44.24 -80.79
CA PHE A 491 -10.84 -44.28 -82.05
C PHE A 491 -10.92 -45.69 -82.66
N ASN A 492 -11.32 -45.76 -83.93
CA ASN A 492 -11.43 -47.00 -84.66
C ASN A 492 -10.56 -46.96 -85.92
N HIS A 493 -9.55 -47.84 -85.98
CA HIS A 493 -8.65 -47.95 -87.14
C HIS A 493 -9.37 -48.33 -88.43
N SER A 494 -10.52 -49.03 -88.36
CA SER A 494 -11.28 -49.41 -89.55
C SER A 494 -11.89 -48.21 -90.29
N GLN A 495 -11.88 -47.03 -89.69
CA GLN A 495 -12.36 -45.78 -90.29
C GLN A 495 -11.22 -44.96 -90.92
N THR A 496 -10.01 -45.49 -90.92
CA THR A 496 -8.83 -44.83 -91.48
C THR A 496 -8.48 -45.41 -92.85
N ASN A 497 -7.53 -44.79 -93.54
CA ASN A 497 -7.01 -45.28 -94.82
C ASN A 497 -6.23 -46.61 -94.69
N PHE A 498 -5.95 -47.06 -93.47
CA PHE A 498 -5.26 -48.32 -93.20
C PHE A 498 -5.97 -49.09 -92.07
N SER A 499 -6.83 -50.04 -92.45
CA SER A 499 -7.50 -50.93 -91.50
C SER A 499 -6.51 -51.93 -90.91
N LEU A 500 -6.57 -52.14 -89.59
CA LEU A 500 -5.75 -53.16 -88.93
C LEU A 500 -6.41 -54.52 -89.10
N ASP A 501 -5.94 -55.26 -90.11
CA ASP A 501 -6.41 -56.62 -90.40
C ASP A 501 -5.31 -57.67 -90.15
N GLY A 502 -5.73 -58.90 -89.83
CA GLY A 502 -4.82 -60.03 -89.59
C GLY A 502 -3.83 -59.77 -88.46
N ALA A 503 -2.53 -59.98 -88.73
CA ALA A 503 -1.47 -59.82 -87.73
C ALA A 503 -1.36 -58.38 -87.18
N HIS A 504 -1.75 -57.37 -87.95
CA HIS A 504 -1.65 -55.96 -87.55
C HIS A 504 -2.56 -55.57 -86.37
N GLN A 505 -3.62 -56.36 -86.09
CA GLN A 505 -4.51 -56.12 -84.94
C GLN A 505 -3.80 -56.24 -83.59
N LYS A 506 -2.69 -56.99 -83.54
CA LYS A 506 -1.93 -57.24 -82.30
C LYS A 506 -0.66 -56.39 -82.19
N VAL A 507 -0.38 -55.57 -83.20
CA VAL A 507 0.82 -54.73 -83.25
C VAL A 507 0.64 -53.53 -82.33
N GLN A 508 1.67 -53.18 -81.55
CA GLN A 508 1.62 -52.01 -80.69
C GLN A 508 1.65 -50.72 -81.52
N CYS A 509 0.93 -49.68 -81.09
CA CYS A 509 0.79 -48.45 -81.86
C CYS A 509 2.12 -47.81 -82.26
N LEU A 510 3.15 -47.87 -81.39
CA LEU A 510 4.47 -47.27 -81.63
C LEU A 510 5.34 -48.04 -82.64
N GLU A 511 4.95 -49.27 -82.99
CA GLU A 511 5.62 -50.01 -84.06
C GLU A 511 5.31 -49.41 -85.43
N CYS A 512 4.09 -48.87 -85.60
CA CYS A 512 3.68 -48.17 -86.82
C CYS A 512 3.88 -46.64 -86.68
N HIS A 513 3.46 -46.07 -85.55
CA HIS A 513 3.52 -44.63 -85.30
C HIS A 513 4.83 -44.24 -84.61
N LYS A 514 5.81 -43.86 -85.42
CA LYS A 514 7.14 -43.46 -84.93
C LYS A 514 7.13 -42.06 -84.31
N LYS A 515 8.05 -41.85 -83.37
CA LYS A 515 8.28 -40.54 -82.77
C LYS A 515 9.06 -39.65 -83.73
N ASN A 516 8.60 -38.42 -83.88
CA ASN A 516 9.24 -37.36 -84.64
C ASN A 516 9.60 -36.19 -83.72
N GLU A 517 10.50 -35.33 -84.17
CA GLU A 517 10.90 -34.13 -83.46
C GLU A 517 10.61 -32.89 -84.32
N VAL A 518 9.93 -31.90 -83.73
CA VAL A 518 9.69 -30.59 -84.33
C VAL A 518 10.02 -29.53 -83.29
N ASN A 519 10.90 -28.58 -83.65
CA ASN A 519 11.31 -27.44 -82.81
C ASN A 519 11.74 -27.85 -81.38
N GLY A 520 12.51 -28.94 -81.24
CA GLY A 520 12.99 -29.44 -79.94
C GLY A 520 11.95 -30.18 -79.09
N ALA A 521 10.75 -30.41 -79.62
CA ALA A 521 9.70 -31.17 -78.96
C ALA A 521 9.44 -32.49 -79.70
N THR A 522 9.42 -33.59 -78.94
CA THR A 522 9.13 -34.92 -79.47
C THR A 522 7.64 -35.22 -79.43
N TYR A 523 7.11 -35.74 -80.54
CA TYR A 523 5.71 -36.14 -80.68
C TYR A 523 5.58 -37.44 -81.47
N THR A 524 4.46 -38.13 -81.32
CA THR A 524 4.20 -39.36 -82.09
C THR A 524 3.45 -39.01 -83.37
N ASN A 525 3.98 -39.44 -84.52
CA ASN A 525 3.34 -39.19 -85.82
C ASN A 525 2.25 -40.23 -86.08
N TYR A 526 1.00 -39.80 -85.95
CA TYR A 526 -0.17 -40.61 -86.22
C TYR A 526 -0.66 -40.51 -87.67
N LYS A 527 -0.30 -39.43 -88.39
CA LYS A 527 -0.62 -39.25 -89.82
C LYS A 527 0.53 -39.73 -90.70
N ILE A 528 0.58 -41.03 -90.93
CA ILE A 528 1.53 -41.66 -91.86
C ILE A 528 1.08 -41.35 -93.30
N ALA A 529 2.01 -40.95 -94.16
CA ALA A 529 1.71 -40.62 -95.56
C ALA A 529 1.84 -41.82 -96.51
N ASP A 530 2.64 -42.82 -96.15
CA ASP A 530 2.95 -43.99 -96.97
C ASP A 530 2.63 -45.28 -96.21
N TYR A 531 1.75 -46.10 -96.78
CA TYR A 531 1.26 -47.35 -96.19
C TYR A 531 1.76 -48.60 -96.94
N ARG A 532 2.72 -48.45 -97.85
CA ARG A 532 3.31 -49.59 -98.58
C ARG A 532 4.08 -50.48 -97.61
N CYS A 533 4.05 -51.79 -97.84
CA CYS A 533 4.75 -52.77 -97.00
C CYS A 533 6.23 -52.41 -96.80
N SER A 534 6.90 -51.95 -97.87
CA SER A 534 8.32 -51.53 -97.87
C SER A 534 8.61 -50.29 -97.02
N ALA A 535 7.59 -49.51 -96.66
CA ALA A 535 7.75 -48.33 -95.81
C ALA A 535 7.74 -48.69 -94.31
N CYS A 536 7.27 -49.88 -93.95
CA CYS A 536 7.12 -50.30 -92.56
C CYS A 536 7.86 -51.61 -92.22
N HIS A 537 8.16 -52.44 -93.22
CA HIS A 537 8.88 -53.69 -93.07
C HIS A 537 10.16 -53.66 -93.91
N ASN A 538 11.27 -53.97 -93.25
CA ASN A 538 12.57 -54.17 -93.89
C ASN A 538 12.72 -55.61 -94.36
#